data_AF-A0A2E7UBT4-F1
#
_entry.id   AF-A0A2E7UBT4-F1
#
_cell.length_a   1.000
_cell.length_b   1.000
_cell.length_c   1.000
_cell.angle_alpha   90.00
_cell.angle_beta   90.00
_cell.angle_gamma   90.00
#
_symmetry.space_group_name_H-M   'P 1'
#
loop_
_entity.id
_entity.type
_entity.pdbx_description
1 polymer ?
#
loop_
_entity_poly.entity_id
_entity_poly.type
_entity_poly.pdbx_seq_one_letter_code
_entity_poly.pdbx_strand_id
1 'polypeptide(L)'
;MTMRSTERKGRSFGLKLVLAGALLTAPGLALADVNTGVAAWQQGDYATAVAEWREPAGQGDADAQFNLGQAYRLGRGVEQNTRQAEVYYAKAAAQGHLKAADNLGLLLFQNGRREDAMPYILDAAGRGDPRAQYLLGIAHFNGDLVERDWVRAYALLTLANAAGLPQAAGAVRQMDTHIPLDQRERAQALAPQLKREADARRTSRLAAADLGSSPAAPARPVSDAPATASPAGAMASARAARVPRPVEETRVPPSVIAAQSAIAEASRVTGTESPADAGATFARRSAPAAVASPDYVEPEPTTPVIARAAPQPEPRPQTRAEPRAQQPASPGTQTRAMGGPWKVQLGAFAVDGNAERLWARLKGRAELAGASRVLEPSGRVTKLLAGGFASRSDAQNACNALKRGGQDCLVTR
;
A
#
# COMPACT_ATOMS: atom_id res chain seq x y z
N MET A 1 -18.10 109.56 -13.53
CA MET A 1 -17.88 108.21 -14.08
C MET A 1 -16.49 107.78 -13.62
N THR A 2 -16.21 107.29 -12.41
CA THR A 2 -16.82 106.23 -11.58
C THR A 2 -17.02 104.90 -12.29
N MET A 3 -16.08 103.95 -12.09
CA MET A 3 -16.23 102.65 -11.39
C MET A 3 -14.88 101.89 -11.53
N ARG A 4 -14.11 101.62 -10.46
CA ARG A 4 -14.23 100.63 -9.36
C ARG A 4 -14.10 99.16 -9.77
N SER A 5 -13.39 98.43 -8.90
CA SER A 5 -13.49 97.00 -8.57
C SER A 5 -12.63 96.04 -9.42
N THR A 6 -11.86 95.08 -8.88
CA THR A 6 -11.58 94.64 -7.51
C THR A 6 -10.47 93.58 -7.57
N GLU A 7 -9.52 93.60 -6.64
CA GLU A 7 -8.62 92.49 -6.34
C GLU A 7 -9.42 91.25 -5.91
N ARG A 8 -9.03 90.06 -6.38
CA ARG A 8 -9.45 88.78 -5.80
C ARG A 8 -8.23 87.95 -5.41
N LYS A 9 -7.99 87.93 -4.10
CA LYS A 9 -7.02 87.10 -3.37
C LYS A 9 -7.40 85.62 -3.55
N GLY A 10 -6.57 84.85 -4.26
CA GLY A 10 -6.71 83.40 -4.39
C GLY A 10 -6.42 82.69 -3.07
N ARG A 11 -7.44 82.08 -2.47
CA ARG A 11 -7.30 81.13 -1.35
C ARG A 11 -6.89 79.77 -1.92
N SER A 12 -5.69 79.32 -1.57
CA SER A 12 -5.25 77.94 -1.72
C SER A 12 -6.06 77.04 -0.79
N PHE A 13 -6.90 76.17 -1.35
CA PHE A 13 -7.45 75.00 -0.67
C PHE A 13 -6.80 73.77 -1.28
N GLY A 14 -5.93 73.13 -0.51
CA GLY A 14 -5.32 71.86 -0.86
C GLY A 14 -6.37 70.75 -0.86
N LEU A 15 -6.77 70.31 -2.06
CA LEU A 15 -7.56 69.10 -2.26
C LEU A 15 -6.60 67.90 -2.17
N LYS A 16 -6.55 67.24 -1.00
CA LYS A 16 -5.90 65.94 -0.86
C LYS A 16 -6.76 64.91 -1.59
N LEU A 17 -6.39 64.59 -2.83
CA LEU A 17 -6.93 63.48 -3.58
C LEU A 17 -6.48 62.17 -2.91
N VAL A 18 -7.38 61.53 -2.16
CA VAL A 18 -7.17 60.15 -1.69
C VAL A 18 -7.46 59.25 -2.88
N LEU A 19 -6.41 58.81 -3.59
CA LEU A 19 -6.52 57.69 -4.52
C LEU A 19 -6.78 56.43 -3.68
N ALA A 20 -8.05 56.05 -3.56
CA ALA A 20 -8.43 54.70 -3.20
C ALA A 20 -8.13 53.79 -4.41
N GLY A 21 -6.88 53.30 -4.49
CA GLY A 21 -6.50 52.25 -5.41
C GLY A 21 -7.21 50.95 -5.03
N ALA A 22 -8.31 50.65 -5.70
CA ALA A 22 -8.92 49.32 -5.64
C ALA A 22 -7.98 48.33 -6.33
N LEU A 23 -7.11 47.68 -5.55
CA LEU A 23 -6.43 46.46 -5.94
C LEU A 23 -7.50 45.38 -6.14
N LEU A 24 -7.92 45.22 -7.40
CA LEU A 24 -8.57 44.00 -7.85
C LEU A 24 -7.56 42.88 -7.68
N THR A 25 -7.61 42.20 -6.55
CA THR A 25 -6.98 40.90 -6.38
C THR A 25 -7.73 39.95 -7.31
N ALA A 26 -7.20 39.73 -8.51
CA ALA A 26 -7.58 38.56 -9.29
C ALA A 26 -7.37 37.34 -8.37
N PRO A 27 -8.39 36.49 -8.15
CA PRO A 27 -8.18 35.25 -7.43
C PRO A 27 -7.08 34.52 -8.18
N GLY A 28 -5.95 34.29 -7.50
CA GLY A 28 -4.86 33.52 -8.07
C GLY A 28 -5.42 32.22 -8.60
N LEU A 29 -5.08 31.87 -9.84
CA LEU A 29 -5.27 30.53 -10.35
C LEU A 29 -4.56 29.61 -9.36
N ALA A 30 -5.32 28.98 -8.48
CA ALA A 30 -4.81 27.96 -7.59
C ALA A 30 -4.39 26.83 -8.53
N LEU A 31 -3.09 26.75 -8.82
CA LEU A 31 -2.53 25.63 -9.56
C LEU A 31 -2.98 24.38 -8.83
N ALA A 32 -3.68 23.51 -9.55
CA ALA A 32 -4.21 22.28 -8.99
C ALA A 32 -3.05 21.49 -8.35
N ASP A 33 -3.18 21.17 -7.06
CA ASP A 33 -2.16 20.45 -6.31
C ASP A 33 -2.59 18.98 -6.19
N VAL A 34 -1.70 18.07 -6.59
CA VAL A 34 -1.93 16.63 -6.51
C VAL A 34 -2.34 16.22 -5.09
N ASN A 35 -1.78 16.88 -4.07
CA ASN A 35 -2.11 16.60 -2.67
C ASN A 35 -3.52 17.07 -2.29
N THR A 36 -4.02 18.16 -2.86
CA THR A 36 -5.41 18.60 -2.67
C THR A 36 -6.38 17.54 -3.20
N GLY A 37 -6.10 16.99 -4.38
CA GLY A 37 -6.90 15.88 -4.91
C GLY A 37 -6.82 14.61 -4.04
N VAL A 38 -5.64 14.29 -3.49
CA VAL A 38 -5.48 13.18 -2.53
C VAL A 38 -6.30 13.41 -1.26
N ALA A 39 -6.29 14.63 -0.72
CA ALA A 39 -7.07 15.00 0.45
C ALA A 39 -8.58 14.91 0.19
N ALA A 40 -9.05 15.37 -0.97
CA ALA A 40 -10.45 15.25 -1.40
C ALA A 40 -10.87 13.78 -1.51
N TRP A 41 -10.03 12.93 -2.13
CA TRP A 41 -10.30 11.50 -2.24
C TRP A 41 -10.43 10.81 -0.88
N GLN A 42 -9.55 11.14 0.08
CA GLN A 42 -9.63 10.59 1.44
C GLN A 42 -10.93 10.96 2.16
N GLN A 43 -11.53 12.10 1.82
CA GLN A 43 -12.80 12.56 2.36
C GLN A 43 -14.01 11.96 1.62
N GLY A 44 -13.78 11.17 0.57
CA GLY A 44 -14.84 10.64 -0.29
C GLY A 44 -15.35 11.63 -1.34
N ASP A 45 -14.77 12.82 -1.45
CA ASP A 45 -15.07 13.78 -2.50
C ASP A 45 -14.28 13.46 -3.78
N TYR A 46 -14.72 12.40 -4.44
CA TYR A 46 -14.04 11.87 -5.62
C TYR A 46 -14.16 12.79 -6.83
N ALA A 47 -15.23 13.59 -6.94
CA ALA A 47 -15.41 14.52 -8.05
C ALA A 47 -14.38 15.65 -7.99
N THR A 48 -14.20 16.25 -6.80
CA THR A 48 -13.16 17.26 -6.58
C THR A 48 -11.78 16.65 -6.75
N ALA A 49 -11.53 15.44 -6.22
CA ALA A 49 -10.25 14.76 -6.41
C ALA A 49 -9.85 14.61 -7.88
N VAL A 50 -10.80 14.15 -8.71
CA VAL A 50 -10.60 14.04 -10.16
C VAL A 50 -10.35 15.39 -10.80
N ALA A 51 -11.09 16.44 -10.41
CA ALA A 51 -10.91 17.78 -10.95
C ALA A 51 -9.49 18.31 -10.69
N GLU A 52 -9.00 18.17 -9.46
CA GLU A 52 -7.65 18.58 -9.04
C GLU A 52 -6.54 17.79 -9.75
N TRP A 53 -6.77 16.53 -10.12
CA TRP A 53 -5.74 15.75 -10.82
C TRP A 53 -5.69 15.95 -12.33
N ARG A 54 -6.73 16.52 -12.96
CA ARG A 54 -6.79 16.64 -14.43
C ARG A 54 -5.68 17.50 -15.00
N GLU A 55 -5.47 18.69 -14.45
CA GLU A 55 -4.44 19.60 -14.95
C GLU A 55 -3.03 19.04 -14.75
N PRO A 56 -2.60 18.62 -13.55
CA PRO A 56 -1.26 18.09 -13.34
C PRO A 56 -1.00 16.83 -14.17
N ALA A 57 -2.00 15.93 -14.30
CA ALA A 57 -1.85 14.74 -15.13
C ALA A 57 -1.68 15.10 -16.63
N GLY A 58 -2.37 16.15 -17.09
CA GLY A 58 -2.22 16.71 -18.43
C GLY A 58 -0.84 17.34 -18.66
N GLN A 59 -0.24 17.89 -17.61
CA GLN A 59 1.12 18.43 -17.61
C GLN A 59 2.21 17.37 -17.44
N GLY A 60 1.84 16.10 -17.24
CA GLY A 60 2.76 14.99 -17.17
C GLY A 60 3.03 14.46 -15.76
N ASP A 61 2.43 15.04 -14.71
CA ASP A 61 2.65 14.59 -13.34
C ASP A 61 2.27 13.11 -13.16
N ALA A 62 3.25 12.29 -12.77
CA ALA A 62 3.09 10.83 -12.72
C ALA A 62 2.15 10.38 -11.58
N ASP A 63 2.13 11.11 -10.46
CA ASP A 63 1.24 10.80 -9.33
C ASP A 63 -0.22 11.13 -9.69
N ALA A 64 -0.47 12.27 -10.34
CA ALA A 64 -1.78 12.66 -10.84
C ALA A 64 -2.28 11.71 -11.94
N GLN A 65 -1.40 11.30 -12.86
CA GLN A 65 -1.72 10.27 -13.85
C GLN A 65 -2.10 8.96 -13.18
N PHE A 66 -1.32 8.49 -12.21
CA PHE A 66 -1.67 7.30 -11.43
C PHE A 66 -3.05 7.44 -10.74
N ASN A 67 -3.31 8.58 -10.11
CA ASN A 67 -4.55 8.84 -9.39
C ASN A 67 -5.78 8.89 -10.32
N LEU A 68 -5.66 9.50 -11.51
CA LEU A 68 -6.71 9.42 -12.53
C LEU A 68 -6.90 8.00 -13.04
N GLY A 69 -5.82 7.24 -13.22
CA GLY A 69 -5.90 5.82 -13.58
C GLY A 69 -6.73 5.02 -12.55
N GLN A 70 -6.53 5.32 -11.26
CA GLN A 70 -7.31 4.74 -10.17
C GLN A 70 -8.78 5.17 -10.18
N ALA A 71 -9.05 6.46 -10.39
CA ALA A 71 -10.41 6.98 -10.51
C ALA A 71 -11.20 6.27 -11.63
N TYR A 72 -10.60 6.15 -12.82
CA TYR A 72 -11.22 5.44 -13.95
C TYR A 72 -11.36 3.94 -13.71
N ARG A 73 -10.40 3.29 -13.05
CA ARG A 73 -10.49 1.85 -12.73
C ARG A 73 -11.66 1.55 -11.79
N LEU A 74 -11.87 2.42 -10.80
CA LEU A 74 -12.86 2.25 -9.73
C LEU A 74 -14.21 2.90 -10.04
N GLY A 75 -14.31 3.75 -11.07
CA GLY A 75 -15.51 4.53 -11.34
C GLY A 75 -15.84 5.56 -10.25
N ARG A 76 -14.82 6.11 -9.60
CA ARG A 76 -14.98 7.09 -8.49
C ARG A 76 -14.70 8.50 -9.01
N GLY A 77 -15.69 9.37 -8.97
CA GLY A 77 -15.59 10.74 -9.49
C GLY A 77 -15.58 10.84 -11.03
N VAL A 78 -15.55 9.70 -11.72
CA VAL A 78 -15.68 9.53 -13.18
C VAL A 78 -16.41 8.23 -13.47
N GLU A 79 -16.99 8.09 -14.66
CA GLU A 79 -17.50 6.81 -15.13
C GLU A 79 -16.37 5.77 -15.21
N GLN A 80 -16.67 4.54 -14.79
CA GLN A 80 -15.68 3.45 -14.81
C GLN A 80 -15.23 3.16 -16.25
N ASN A 81 -13.91 3.19 -16.48
CA ASN A 81 -13.34 2.95 -17.79
C ASN A 81 -11.94 2.33 -17.67
N THR A 82 -11.87 1.01 -17.81
CA THR A 82 -10.63 0.25 -17.68
C THR A 82 -9.60 0.58 -18.76
N ARG A 83 -10.03 0.97 -19.97
CA ARG A 83 -9.11 1.41 -21.04
C ARG A 83 -8.45 2.75 -20.72
N GLN A 84 -9.21 3.71 -20.18
CA GLN A 84 -8.63 4.97 -19.70
C GLN A 84 -7.68 4.72 -18.53
N ALA A 85 -8.04 3.85 -17.58
CA ALA A 85 -7.16 3.47 -16.49
C ALA A 85 -5.82 2.91 -16.99
N GLU A 86 -5.85 2.02 -17.99
CA GLU A 86 -4.65 1.46 -18.62
C GLU A 86 -3.75 2.57 -19.20
N VAL A 87 -4.33 3.52 -19.94
CA VAL A 87 -3.58 4.64 -20.54
C VAL A 87 -2.88 5.48 -19.47
N TYR A 88 -3.59 5.83 -18.41
CA TYR A 88 -3.04 6.64 -17.33
C TYR A 88 -1.96 5.89 -16.53
N TYR A 89 -2.18 4.60 -16.23
CA TYR A 89 -1.13 3.79 -15.58
C TYR A 89 0.10 3.64 -16.48
N ALA A 90 -0.07 3.41 -17.78
CA ALA A 90 1.05 3.31 -18.71
C ALA A 90 1.88 4.59 -18.76
N LYS A 91 1.22 5.76 -18.79
CA LYS A 91 1.92 7.07 -18.75
C LYS A 91 2.72 7.24 -17.46
N ALA A 92 2.12 6.97 -16.30
CA ALA A 92 2.82 7.09 -15.02
C ALA A 92 3.95 6.05 -14.89
N ALA A 93 3.70 4.80 -15.31
CA ALA A 93 4.68 3.73 -15.29
C ALA A 93 5.90 4.05 -16.18
N ALA A 94 5.69 4.63 -17.36
CA ALA A 94 6.78 5.07 -18.25
C ALA A 94 7.71 6.10 -17.59
N GLN A 95 7.23 6.82 -16.58
CA GLN A 95 8.00 7.77 -15.78
C GLN A 95 8.64 7.14 -14.52
N GLY A 96 8.54 5.82 -14.37
CA GLY A 96 9.07 5.09 -13.21
C GLY A 96 8.13 5.01 -12.02
N HIS A 97 6.85 5.42 -12.15
CA HIS A 97 5.88 5.34 -11.06
C HIS A 97 5.51 3.88 -10.76
N LEU A 98 6.11 3.32 -9.71
CA LEU A 98 6.05 1.88 -9.42
C LEU A 98 4.64 1.34 -9.23
N LYS A 99 3.78 2.04 -8.49
CA LYS A 99 2.41 1.54 -8.28
C LYS A 99 1.59 1.55 -9.55
N ALA A 100 1.91 2.47 -10.47
CA ALA A 100 1.26 2.49 -11.77
C ALA A 100 1.72 1.29 -12.60
N ALA A 101 3.01 0.98 -12.57
CA ALA A 101 3.56 -0.24 -13.19
C ALA A 101 2.95 -1.52 -12.59
N ASP A 102 2.84 -1.60 -11.26
CA ASP A 102 2.25 -2.74 -10.55
C ASP A 102 0.76 -2.91 -10.94
N ASN A 103 -0.02 -1.82 -10.90
CA ASN A 103 -1.45 -1.86 -11.26
C ASN A 103 -1.68 -2.07 -12.76
N LEU A 104 -0.78 -1.59 -13.62
CA LEU A 104 -0.79 -1.89 -15.05
C LEU A 104 -0.58 -3.40 -15.28
N GLY A 105 0.41 -4.00 -14.63
CA GLY A 105 0.65 -5.45 -14.71
C GLY A 105 -0.58 -6.26 -14.30
N LEU A 106 -1.21 -5.90 -13.18
CA LEU A 106 -2.44 -6.56 -12.73
C LEU A 106 -3.61 -6.37 -13.70
N LEU A 107 -3.80 -5.16 -14.22
CA LEU A 107 -4.85 -4.85 -15.19
C LEU A 107 -4.68 -5.64 -16.49
N LEU A 108 -3.46 -5.70 -17.02
CA LEU A 108 -3.11 -6.48 -18.21
C LEU A 108 -3.39 -7.98 -17.99
N PHE A 109 -2.99 -8.50 -16.83
CA PHE A 109 -3.23 -9.90 -16.47
C PHE A 109 -4.73 -10.21 -16.38
N GLN A 110 -5.51 -9.35 -15.73
CA GLN A 110 -6.97 -9.47 -15.62
C GLN A 110 -7.65 -9.44 -16.99
N ASN A 111 -7.16 -8.62 -17.91
CA ASN A 111 -7.66 -8.51 -19.28
C ASN A 111 -7.18 -9.64 -20.21
N GLY A 112 -6.51 -10.66 -19.68
CA GLY A 112 -6.03 -11.82 -20.44
C GLY A 112 -4.73 -11.59 -21.22
N ARG A 113 -4.14 -10.39 -21.14
CA ARG A 113 -2.85 -10.03 -21.78
C ARG A 113 -1.68 -10.41 -20.87
N ARG A 114 -1.59 -11.70 -20.52
CA ARG A 114 -0.72 -12.19 -19.45
C ARG A 114 0.76 -12.13 -19.79
N GLU A 115 1.11 -12.28 -21.07
CA GLU A 115 2.46 -12.14 -21.59
C GLU A 115 2.94 -10.68 -21.45
N ASP A 116 2.11 -9.71 -21.83
CA ASP A 116 2.39 -8.28 -21.64
C ASP A 116 2.49 -7.90 -20.16
N ALA A 117 1.74 -8.58 -19.28
CA ALA A 117 1.75 -8.34 -17.85
C ALA A 117 3.04 -8.84 -17.16
N MET A 118 3.64 -9.92 -17.66
CA MET A 118 4.67 -10.68 -16.93
C MET A 118 5.91 -9.84 -16.53
N PRO A 119 6.45 -8.93 -17.38
CA PRO A 119 7.55 -8.06 -16.96
C PRO A 119 7.22 -7.23 -15.71
N TYR A 120 6.00 -6.69 -15.63
CA TYR A 120 5.52 -5.94 -14.46
C TYR A 120 5.33 -6.85 -13.25
N ILE A 121 4.77 -8.05 -13.45
CA ILE A 121 4.58 -9.04 -12.39
C ILE A 121 5.91 -9.52 -11.79
N LEU A 122 6.91 -9.82 -12.62
CA LEU A 122 8.25 -10.23 -12.17
C LEU A 122 8.91 -9.13 -11.35
N ASP A 123 8.87 -7.89 -11.83
CA ASP A 123 9.46 -6.73 -11.18
C ASP A 123 8.75 -6.39 -9.85
N ALA A 124 7.42 -6.50 -9.79
CA ALA A 124 6.61 -6.31 -8.58
C ALA A 124 6.82 -7.43 -7.56
N ALA A 125 6.84 -8.70 -7.99
CA ALA A 125 7.09 -9.85 -7.13
C ALA A 125 8.51 -9.79 -6.55
N GLY A 126 9.49 -9.36 -7.35
CA GLY A 126 10.87 -9.11 -6.92
C GLY A 126 10.97 -8.00 -5.87
N ARG A 127 10.05 -7.04 -5.83
CA ARG A 127 9.93 -6.06 -4.73
C ARG A 127 9.17 -6.58 -3.52
N GLY A 128 8.52 -7.72 -3.65
CA GLY A 128 7.68 -8.31 -2.60
C GLY A 128 6.24 -7.82 -2.59
N ASP A 129 5.69 -7.35 -3.72
CA ASP A 129 4.23 -7.15 -3.80
C ASP A 129 3.54 -8.52 -3.68
N PRO A 130 2.65 -8.72 -2.69
CA PRO A 130 2.07 -10.03 -2.41
C PRO A 130 1.13 -10.51 -3.51
N ARG A 131 0.46 -9.61 -4.25
CA ARG A 131 -0.42 -9.96 -5.37
C ARG A 131 0.42 -10.47 -6.54
N ALA A 132 1.53 -9.80 -6.85
CA ALA A 132 2.47 -10.23 -7.87
C ALA A 132 3.19 -11.53 -7.49
N GLN A 133 3.60 -11.69 -6.22
CA GLN A 133 4.15 -12.96 -5.72
C GLN A 133 3.14 -14.11 -5.89
N TYR A 134 1.87 -13.86 -5.59
CA TYR A 134 0.81 -14.83 -5.82
C TYR A 134 0.71 -15.23 -7.30
N LEU A 135 0.67 -14.26 -8.21
CA LEU A 135 0.55 -14.54 -9.64
C LEU A 135 1.76 -15.26 -10.21
N LEU A 136 2.97 -14.81 -9.85
CA LEU A 136 4.21 -15.46 -10.27
C LEU A 136 4.31 -16.88 -9.72
N GLY A 137 3.86 -17.10 -8.48
CA GLY A 137 3.86 -18.43 -7.90
C GLY A 137 2.86 -19.39 -8.56
N ILE A 138 1.66 -18.93 -8.92
CA ILE A 138 0.72 -19.72 -9.73
C ILE A 138 1.31 -20.03 -11.12
N ALA A 139 1.98 -19.07 -11.75
CA ALA A 139 2.65 -19.24 -13.03
C ALA A 139 3.74 -20.33 -12.96
N HIS A 140 4.60 -20.29 -11.92
CA HIS A 140 5.57 -21.36 -11.66
C HIS A 140 4.95 -22.71 -11.29
N PHE A 141 3.78 -22.73 -10.63
CA PHE A 141 3.11 -23.99 -10.29
C PHE A 141 2.62 -24.72 -11.54
N ASN A 142 1.98 -23.99 -12.45
CA ASN A 142 1.44 -24.51 -13.69
C ASN A 142 2.51 -24.71 -14.77
N GLY A 143 3.58 -23.92 -14.73
CA GLY A 143 4.54 -23.81 -15.83
C GLY A 143 4.00 -23.02 -17.02
N ASP A 144 3.08 -22.08 -16.79
CA ASP A 144 2.59 -21.17 -17.81
C ASP A 144 3.29 -19.81 -17.69
N LEU A 145 3.72 -19.24 -18.82
CA LEU A 145 4.46 -17.95 -18.93
C LEU A 145 5.88 -17.95 -18.36
N VAL A 146 6.15 -18.78 -17.35
CA VAL A 146 7.47 -19.03 -16.76
C VAL A 146 7.70 -20.54 -16.62
N GLU A 147 8.97 -20.94 -16.52
CA GLU A 147 9.30 -22.35 -16.29
C GLU A 147 8.68 -22.86 -14.98
N ARG A 148 8.21 -24.13 -15.01
CA ARG A 148 7.64 -24.77 -13.85
C ARG A 148 8.69 -24.96 -12.76
N ASP A 149 8.44 -24.37 -11.60
CA ASP A 149 9.30 -24.46 -10.42
C ASP A 149 8.42 -24.53 -9.16
N TRP A 150 8.10 -25.74 -8.72
CA TRP A 150 7.23 -25.95 -7.57
C TRP A 150 7.82 -25.45 -6.25
N VAL A 151 9.14 -25.46 -6.10
CA VAL A 151 9.82 -24.96 -4.90
C VAL A 151 9.64 -23.44 -4.82
N ARG A 152 9.93 -22.72 -5.91
CA ARG A 152 9.72 -21.27 -6.00
C ARG A 152 8.25 -20.90 -5.93
N ALA A 153 7.37 -21.64 -6.60
CA ALA A 153 5.93 -21.44 -6.53
C ALA A 153 5.44 -21.46 -5.08
N TYR A 154 5.76 -22.53 -4.34
CA TYR A 154 5.32 -22.68 -2.96
C TYR A 154 5.91 -21.60 -2.05
N ALA A 155 7.17 -21.23 -2.25
CA ALA A 155 7.83 -20.16 -1.50
C ALA A 155 7.15 -18.79 -1.72
N LEU A 156 6.82 -18.45 -2.98
CA LEU A 156 6.13 -17.20 -3.32
C LEU A 156 4.71 -17.15 -2.75
N LEU A 157 3.94 -18.25 -2.84
CA LEU A 157 2.60 -18.32 -2.25
C LEU A 157 2.64 -18.26 -0.72
N THR A 158 3.68 -18.83 -0.10
CA THR A 158 3.90 -18.73 1.35
C THR A 158 4.15 -17.27 1.76
N LEU A 159 4.94 -16.51 0.99
CA LEU A 159 5.18 -15.09 1.25
C LEU A 159 3.91 -14.25 1.05
N ALA A 160 3.15 -14.49 -0.02
CA ALA A 160 1.88 -13.82 -0.25
C ALA A 160 0.87 -14.10 0.88
N ASN A 161 0.79 -15.35 1.36
CA ASN A 161 -0.05 -15.73 2.49
C ASN A 161 0.40 -15.07 3.80
N ALA A 162 1.70 -15.06 4.09
CA ALA A 162 2.25 -14.39 5.27
C ALA A 162 2.03 -12.86 5.24
N ALA A 163 1.93 -12.27 4.05
CA ALA A 163 1.55 -10.87 3.87
C ALA A 163 0.04 -10.59 4.03
N GLY A 164 -0.76 -11.63 4.33
CA GLY A 164 -2.21 -11.51 4.58
C GLY A 164 -3.06 -11.48 3.31
N LEU A 165 -2.55 -11.96 2.16
CA LEU A 165 -3.33 -12.05 0.93
C LEU A 165 -4.39 -13.16 1.05
N PRO A 166 -5.71 -12.85 1.09
CA PRO A 166 -6.74 -13.80 1.51
C PRO A 166 -6.77 -15.11 0.69
N GLN A 167 -6.60 -15.00 -0.63
CA GLN A 167 -6.61 -16.14 -1.54
C GLN A 167 -5.37 -17.05 -1.43
N ALA A 168 -4.27 -16.56 -0.85
CA ALA A 168 -3.01 -17.30 -0.84
C ALA A 168 -3.09 -18.53 0.07
N ALA A 169 -3.81 -18.45 1.19
CA ALA A 169 -4.03 -19.58 2.09
C ALA A 169 -4.69 -20.77 1.38
N GLY A 170 -5.70 -20.49 0.53
CA GLY A 170 -6.38 -21.51 -0.26
C GLY A 170 -5.45 -22.14 -1.29
N ALA A 171 -4.68 -21.31 -2.00
CA ALA A 171 -3.71 -21.77 -2.99
C ALA A 171 -2.61 -22.66 -2.37
N VAL A 172 -2.07 -22.28 -1.20
CA VAL A 172 -1.07 -23.10 -0.49
C VAL A 172 -1.63 -24.49 -0.14
N ARG A 173 -2.86 -24.56 0.41
CA ARG A 173 -3.52 -25.85 0.71
C ARG A 173 -3.74 -26.70 -0.54
N GLN A 174 -4.06 -26.09 -1.67
CA GLN A 174 -4.17 -26.81 -2.93
C GLN A 174 -2.79 -27.30 -3.40
N MET A 175 -1.74 -26.52 -3.24
CA MET A 175 -0.39 -26.93 -3.60
C MET A 175 0.10 -28.10 -2.72
N ASP A 176 -0.32 -28.17 -1.46
CA ASP A 176 0.01 -29.28 -0.56
C ASP A 176 -0.44 -30.66 -1.07
N THR A 177 -1.48 -30.73 -1.90
CA THR A 177 -1.96 -31.99 -2.49
C THR A 177 -1.17 -32.39 -3.74
N HIS A 178 -0.39 -31.48 -4.32
CA HIS A 178 0.30 -31.69 -5.59
C HIS A 178 1.83 -31.66 -5.46
N ILE A 179 2.36 -30.88 -4.51
CA ILE A 179 3.81 -30.68 -4.34
C ILE A 179 4.34 -31.65 -3.29
N PRO A 180 5.32 -32.52 -3.65
CA PRO A 180 5.98 -33.43 -2.73
C PRO A 180 6.55 -32.73 -1.49
N LEU A 181 6.59 -33.43 -0.36
CA LEU A 181 7.04 -32.88 0.93
C LEU A 181 8.46 -32.32 0.85
N ASP A 182 9.39 -33.03 0.19
CA ASP A 182 10.78 -32.61 0.01
C ASP A 182 10.91 -31.27 -0.75
N GLN A 183 9.98 -30.97 -1.66
CA GLN A 183 9.94 -29.70 -2.37
C GLN A 183 9.36 -28.58 -1.51
N ARG A 184 8.36 -28.89 -0.67
CA ARG A 184 7.80 -27.93 0.30
C ARG A 184 8.82 -27.56 1.39
N GLU A 185 9.61 -28.52 1.87
CA GLU A 185 10.72 -28.28 2.80
C GLU A 185 11.79 -27.37 2.18
N ARG A 186 12.18 -27.61 0.93
CA ARG A 186 13.06 -26.71 0.19
C ARG A 186 12.47 -25.31 0.02
N ALA A 187 11.16 -25.21 -0.20
CA ALA A 187 10.48 -23.92 -0.34
C ALA A 187 10.48 -23.11 0.97
N GLN A 188 10.38 -23.78 2.13
CA GLN A 188 10.51 -23.13 3.44
C GLN A 188 11.89 -22.49 3.63
N ALA A 189 12.95 -23.07 3.07
CA ALA A 189 14.28 -22.47 3.07
C ALA A 189 14.44 -21.34 2.06
N LEU A 190 13.70 -21.38 0.93
CA LEU A 190 13.76 -20.38 -0.14
C LEU A 190 12.97 -19.10 0.19
N ALA A 191 11.78 -19.21 0.79
CA ALA A 191 10.92 -18.07 1.12
C ALA A 191 11.65 -16.93 1.89
N PRO A 192 12.42 -17.19 2.97
CA PRO A 192 13.15 -16.13 3.65
C PRO A 192 14.28 -15.53 2.81
N GLN A 193 14.85 -16.26 1.84
CA GLN A 193 15.84 -15.73 0.91
C GLN A 193 15.19 -14.72 -0.04
N LEU A 194 14.09 -15.12 -0.70
CA LEU A 194 13.31 -14.25 -1.58
C LEU A 194 12.83 -13.00 -0.84
N LYS A 195 12.42 -13.13 0.43
CA LYS A 195 12.05 -11.99 1.26
C LYS A 195 13.21 -11.03 1.48
N ARG A 196 14.41 -11.52 1.82
CA ARG A 196 15.60 -10.67 2.00
C ARG A 196 15.99 -9.97 0.72
N GLU A 197 15.91 -10.66 -0.42
CA GLU A 197 16.16 -10.07 -1.74
C GLU A 197 15.17 -8.96 -2.05
N ALA A 198 13.88 -9.17 -1.77
CA ALA A 198 12.84 -8.16 -1.93
C ALA A 198 13.07 -6.95 -1.01
N ASP A 199 13.41 -7.19 0.25
CA ASP A 199 13.74 -6.14 1.22
C ASP A 199 14.97 -5.34 0.74
N ALA A 200 16.02 -6.00 0.27
CA ALA A 200 17.23 -5.37 -0.27
C ALA A 200 16.94 -4.54 -1.55
N ARG A 201 16.13 -5.06 -2.47
CA ARG A 201 15.70 -4.33 -3.67
C ARG A 201 14.97 -3.04 -3.30
N ARG A 202 14.05 -3.10 -2.34
CA ARG A 202 13.34 -1.90 -1.85
C ARG A 202 14.30 -0.88 -1.23
N THR A 203 15.24 -1.33 -0.39
CA THR A 203 16.26 -0.44 0.20
C THR A 203 17.14 0.20 -0.87
N SER A 204 17.63 -0.57 -1.84
CA SER A 204 18.48 -0.04 -2.91
C SER A 204 17.79 1.03 -3.75
N ARG A 205 16.48 0.89 -3.98
CA ARG A 205 15.71 1.85 -4.76
C ARG A 205 15.40 3.14 -3.98
N LEU A 206 15.14 3.04 -2.68
CA LEU A 206 15.02 4.22 -1.82
C LEU A 206 16.32 5.03 -1.84
N ALA A 207 17.47 4.35 -1.71
CA ALA A 207 18.76 5.00 -1.83
C ALA A 207 18.98 5.63 -3.22
N ALA A 208 18.55 4.98 -4.30
CA ALA A 208 18.65 5.53 -5.64
C ALA A 208 17.79 6.80 -5.83
N ALA A 209 16.58 6.82 -5.25
CA ALA A 209 15.70 7.98 -5.24
C ALA A 209 16.29 9.16 -4.45
N ASP A 210 16.91 8.90 -3.30
CA ASP A 210 17.62 9.92 -2.51
C ASP A 210 18.78 10.56 -3.29
N LEU A 211 19.42 9.80 -4.18
CA LEU A 211 20.51 10.25 -5.04
C LEU A 211 20.05 10.89 -6.36
N GLY A 212 18.73 11.01 -6.60
CA GLY A 212 18.18 11.57 -7.84
C GLY A 212 18.32 10.67 -9.07
N SER A 213 18.68 9.40 -8.86
CA SER A 213 18.82 8.39 -9.91
C SER A 213 17.64 7.43 -9.88
N SER A 214 16.66 7.62 -10.77
CA SER A 214 15.50 6.74 -10.86
C SER A 214 15.72 5.66 -11.92
N PRO A 215 15.73 4.36 -11.59
CA PRO A 215 15.74 3.31 -12.60
C PRO A 215 14.40 3.33 -13.34
N ALA A 216 14.45 3.40 -14.67
CA ALA A 216 13.26 3.32 -15.53
C ALA A 216 12.47 2.03 -15.23
N ALA A 217 11.14 2.12 -15.31
CA ALA A 217 10.28 0.93 -15.30
C ALA A 217 10.67 0.01 -16.47
N PRO A 218 10.43 -1.31 -16.39
CA PRO A 218 10.67 -2.19 -17.53
C PRO A 218 9.85 -1.70 -18.72
N ALA A 219 10.53 -1.10 -19.70
CA ALA A 219 9.95 -0.78 -20.99
C ALA A 219 9.78 -2.08 -21.77
N ARG A 220 8.74 -2.15 -22.61
CA ARG A 220 8.55 -3.25 -23.57
C ARG A 220 9.87 -3.46 -24.32
N PRO A 221 10.34 -4.70 -24.55
CA PRO A 221 11.28 -4.90 -25.64
C PRO A 221 10.52 -4.52 -26.92
N VAL A 222 10.83 -3.35 -27.47
CA VAL A 222 10.56 -3.08 -28.88
C VAL A 222 11.41 -4.08 -29.65
N SER A 223 10.75 -5.08 -30.20
CA SER A 223 11.38 -6.06 -31.09
C SER A 223 11.66 -5.37 -32.42
N ASP A 224 12.68 -4.51 -32.46
CA ASP A 224 13.31 -4.07 -33.70
C ASP A 224 14.32 -5.15 -34.10
N ALA A 225 13.81 -6.21 -34.72
CA ALA A 225 14.62 -7.15 -35.46
C ALA A 225 14.11 -7.17 -36.91
N PRO A 226 14.96 -6.85 -37.91
CA PRO A 226 14.56 -6.85 -39.30
C PRO A 226 14.32 -8.29 -39.77
N ALA A 227 13.24 -8.47 -40.52
CA ALA A 227 12.91 -9.73 -41.17
C ALA A 227 14.01 -10.12 -42.18
N THR A 228 14.90 -11.03 -41.80
CA THR A 228 15.74 -11.74 -42.76
C THR A 228 14.96 -12.91 -43.32
N ALA A 229 14.56 -12.77 -44.57
CA ALA A 229 14.04 -13.85 -45.39
C ALA A 229 15.06 -14.99 -45.50
N SER A 230 14.59 -16.23 -45.47
CA SER A 230 15.29 -17.36 -46.08
C SER A 230 14.31 -18.20 -46.89
N PRO A 231 14.76 -18.77 -48.03
CA PRO A 231 13.87 -19.16 -49.11
C PRO A 231 13.41 -20.62 -49.00
N ALA A 232 12.36 -20.89 -49.78
CA ALA A 232 11.64 -22.13 -49.91
C ALA A 232 12.38 -23.24 -50.67
N GLY A 233 11.99 -24.49 -50.37
CA GLY A 233 12.15 -25.69 -51.18
C GLY A 233 11.93 -26.93 -50.28
N ALA A 234 11.18 -27.98 -50.61
CA ALA A 234 10.32 -28.33 -51.73
C ALA A 234 9.33 -29.41 -51.24
N MET A 235 8.36 -29.73 -52.09
CA MET A 235 7.10 -30.44 -51.83
C MET A 235 7.19 -31.93 -51.46
N ALA A 236 6.17 -32.42 -50.74
CA ALA A 236 5.51 -33.70 -51.04
C ALA A 236 4.04 -33.70 -50.57
N SER A 237 3.20 -34.34 -51.39
CA SER A 237 1.74 -34.22 -51.50
C SER A 237 0.99 -35.29 -50.71
N ALA A 238 -0.19 -34.95 -50.15
CA ALA A 238 -1.42 -35.74 -50.31
C ALA A 238 -2.62 -35.04 -49.64
N ARG A 239 -3.71 -34.94 -50.38
CA ARG A 239 -4.95 -34.20 -50.10
C ARG A 239 -6.00 -35.16 -49.52
N ALA A 240 -6.70 -34.76 -48.45
CA ALA A 240 -8.06 -35.22 -48.17
C ALA A 240 -8.82 -34.12 -47.41
N ALA A 241 -9.93 -33.69 -47.98
CA ALA A 241 -10.79 -32.63 -47.48
C ALA A 241 -11.33 -32.96 -46.08
N ARG A 242 -11.16 -32.03 -45.12
CA ARG A 242 -11.95 -31.99 -43.88
C ARG A 242 -12.61 -30.63 -43.76
N VAL A 243 -13.93 -30.70 -43.67
CA VAL A 243 -14.88 -29.67 -43.26
C VAL A 243 -14.29 -28.80 -42.12
N PRO A 244 -14.41 -27.45 -42.16
CA PRO A 244 -13.98 -26.62 -41.05
C PRO A 244 -14.86 -26.91 -39.83
N ARG A 245 -14.24 -27.37 -38.74
CA ARG A 245 -14.90 -27.48 -37.45
C ARG A 245 -15.04 -26.07 -36.84
N PRO A 246 -16.09 -25.81 -36.06
CA PRO A 246 -16.24 -24.54 -35.34
C PRO A 246 -15.01 -24.26 -34.49
N VAL A 247 -14.63 -22.98 -34.40
CA VAL A 247 -13.58 -22.50 -33.50
C VAL A 247 -13.94 -22.95 -32.09
N GLU A 248 -13.14 -23.85 -31.55
CA GLU A 248 -13.22 -24.23 -30.14
C GLU A 248 -12.85 -22.97 -29.37
N GLU A 249 -13.84 -22.33 -28.74
CA GLU A 249 -13.61 -21.30 -27.74
C GLU A 249 -12.61 -21.88 -26.74
N THR A 250 -11.39 -21.33 -26.75
CA THR A 250 -10.34 -21.70 -25.80
C THR A 250 -10.91 -21.50 -24.41
N ARG A 251 -11.32 -22.60 -23.77
CA ARG A 251 -11.62 -22.65 -22.34
C ARG A 251 -10.41 -22.12 -21.62
N VAL A 252 -10.53 -20.90 -21.14
CA VAL A 252 -9.59 -20.35 -20.18
C VAL A 252 -9.54 -21.35 -19.01
N PRO A 253 -8.38 -21.94 -18.68
CA PRO A 253 -8.32 -22.99 -17.66
C PRO A 253 -8.84 -22.43 -16.31
N PRO A 254 -9.51 -23.25 -15.49
CA PRO A 254 -10.17 -22.82 -14.25
C PRO A 254 -9.25 -22.09 -13.25
N SER A 255 -7.93 -22.26 -13.39
CA SER A 255 -6.91 -21.49 -12.66
C SER A 255 -6.92 -19.99 -12.94
N VAL A 256 -7.34 -19.57 -14.14
CA VAL A 256 -7.35 -18.17 -14.56
C VAL A 256 -8.58 -17.43 -14.04
N ILE A 257 -9.76 -18.05 -14.03
CA ILE A 257 -10.95 -17.44 -13.41
C ILE A 257 -10.80 -17.35 -11.90
N ALA A 258 -10.21 -18.36 -11.26
CA ALA A 258 -9.89 -18.34 -9.83
C ALA A 258 -8.82 -17.28 -9.51
N ALA A 259 -7.78 -17.14 -10.33
CA ALA A 259 -6.78 -16.09 -10.16
C ALA A 259 -7.38 -14.69 -10.42
N GLN A 260 -8.15 -14.49 -11.49
CA GLN A 260 -8.78 -13.21 -11.84
C GLN A 260 -9.77 -12.74 -10.76
N SER A 261 -10.65 -13.62 -10.29
CA SER A 261 -11.60 -13.30 -9.21
C SER A 261 -10.89 -13.00 -7.90
N ALA A 262 -9.83 -13.76 -7.58
CA ALA A 262 -8.98 -13.50 -6.42
C ALA A 262 -8.17 -12.19 -6.51
N ILE A 263 -7.70 -11.78 -7.69
CA ILE A 263 -7.03 -10.49 -7.88
C ILE A 263 -8.04 -9.35 -7.81
N ALA A 264 -9.23 -9.50 -8.40
CA ALA A 264 -10.30 -8.51 -8.31
C ALA A 264 -10.68 -8.27 -6.84
N GLU A 265 -10.79 -9.34 -6.06
CA GLU A 265 -11.06 -9.28 -4.62
C GLU A 265 -9.88 -8.69 -3.83
N ALA A 266 -8.65 -9.14 -4.06
CA ALA A 266 -7.48 -8.60 -3.37
C ALA A 266 -7.19 -7.15 -3.72
N SER A 267 -7.51 -6.70 -4.93
CA SER A 267 -7.36 -5.29 -5.33
C SER A 267 -8.39 -4.39 -4.64
N ARG A 268 -9.54 -4.95 -4.24
CA ARG A 268 -10.53 -4.30 -3.36
C ARG A 268 -10.08 -4.29 -1.89
N VAL A 269 -9.54 -5.41 -1.39
CA VAL A 269 -9.29 -5.63 0.05
C VAL A 269 -7.93 -5.10 0.56
N THR A 270 -6.88 -5.04 -0.28
CA THR A 270 -5.50 -4.76 0.18
C THR A 270 -5.07 -3.29 0.19
N GLY A 271 -6.02 -2.34 0.11
CA GLY A 271 -5.71 -0.91 0.31
C GLY A 271 -5.05 -0.21 -0.88
N THR A 272 -5.05 -0.81 -2.08
CA THR A 272 -4.65 -0.07 -3.30
C THR A 272 -5.68 0.95 -3.78
N GLU A 273 -6.79 1.14 -3.05
CA GLU A 273 -7.84 2.10 -3.37
C GLU A 273 -7.52 3.54 -2.94
N SER A 274 -6.47 3.76 -2.15
CA SER A 274 -6.12 5.08 -1.63
C SER A 274 -4.90 5.69 -2.34
N PRO A 275 -5.10 6.73 -3.17
CA PRO A 275 -4.05 7.62 -3.69
C PRO A 275 -3.06 8.12 -2.64
N ALA A 276 -3.48 8.26 -1.38
CA ALA A 276 -2.60 8.72 -0.30
C ALA A 276 -1.47 7.76 0.04
N ASP A 277 -1.64 6.49 -0.30
CA ASP A 277 -0.58 5.51 -0.12
C ASP A 277 0.45 5.59 -1.25
N ALA A 278 0.22 6.38 -2.31
CA ALA A 278 1.06 6.46 -3.52
C ALA A 278 2.54 6.72 -3.21
N GLY A 279 2.82 7.58 -2.23
CA GLY A 279 4.18 7.84 -1.73
C GLY A 279 4.58 7.10 -0.43
N ALA A 280 3.69 6.33 0.21
CA ALA A 280 3.85 5.92 1.62
C ALA A 280 3.96 4.41 1.91
N THR A 281 3.76 3.53 0.92
CA THR A 281 3.65 2.07 1.18
C THR A 281 4.90 1.25 0.87
N PHE A 282 5.94 1.82 0.26
CA PHE A 282 7.19 1.09 0.02
C PHE A 282 8.08 0.97 1.27
N ALA A 283 7.84 1.83 2.27
CA ALA A 283 8.61 1.92 3.52
C ALA A 283 7.96 1.25 4.75
N ARG A 284 6.67 0.85 4.69
CA ARG A 284 6.07 0.09 5.80
C ARG A 284 6.42 -1.38 5.68
N ARG A 285 6.89 -1.97 6.78
CA ARG A 285 6.76 -3.43 6.97
C ARG A 285 5.26 -3.71 6.89
N SER A 286 4.86 -4.64 6.03
CA SER A 286 3.49 -5.13 5.97
C SER A 286 3.09 -5.57 7.37
N ALA A 287 2.33 -4.74 8.07
CA ALA A 287 1.56 -5.17 9.22
C ALA A 287 0.32 -5.88 8.64
N PRO A 288 -0.09 -7.02 9.18
CA PRO A 288 -1.30 -7.68 8.71
C PRO A 288 -2.48 -6.71 8.84
N ALA A 289 -3.28 -6.61 7.79
CA ALA A 289 -4.54 -5.90 7.82
C ALA A 289 -5.36 -6.44 9.00
N ALA A 290 -5.80 -5.55 9.89
CA ALA A 290 -6.80 -5.90 10.88
C ALA A 290 -8.07 -6.30 10.11
N VAL A 291 -8.33 -7.59 10.04
CA VAL A 291 -9.57 -8.13 9.49
C VAL A 291 -10.68 -7.57 10.37
N ALA A 292 -11.57 -6.78 9.79
CA ALA A 292 -12.82 -6.42 10.45
C ALA A 292 -13.55 -7.73 10.76
N SER A 293 -13.82 -7.99 12.03
CA SER A 293 -14.63 -9.12 12.46
C SER A 293 -16.00 -9.03 11.78
N PRO A 294 -16.47 -10.07 11.06
CA PRO A 294 -17.86 -10.11 10.67
C PRO A 294 -18.72 -10.24 11.92
N ASP A 295 -19.82 -9.49 11.95
CA ASP A 295 -20.81 -9.46 13.02
C ASP A 295 -21.18 -10.87 13.48
N TYR A 296 -21.00 -11.11 14.77
CA TYR A 296 -21.44 -12.32 15.45
C TYR A 296 -22.97 -12.23 15.57
N VAL A 297 -23.70 -12.95 14.72
CA VAL A 297 -25.13 -13.20 14.94
C VAL A 297 -25.23 -14.21 16.08
N GLU A 298 -25.71 -13.72 17.22
CA GLU A 298 -26.02 -14.51 18.41
C GLU A 298 -27.12 -15.54 18.09
N PRO A 299 -26.91 -16.85 18.28
CA PRO A 299 -27.97 -17.84 18.08
C PRO A 299 -28.95 -17.83 19.26
N GLU A 300 -30.24 -17.68 18.95
CA GLU A 300 -31.34 -17.70 19.92
C GLU A 300 -31.44 -19.03 20.70
N PRO A 301 -31.91 -19.00 21.96
CA PRO A 301 -31.94 -20.16 22.84
C PRO A 301 -33.13 -21.08 22.53
N THR A 302 -32.87 -22.27 22.02
CA THR A 302 -33.85 -23.37 22.01
C THR A 302 -33.84 -24.13 23.33
N THR A 303 -35.03 -24.27 23.91
CA THR A 303 -35.39 -24.98 25.15
C THR A 303 -34.88 -26.42 25.22
N PRO A 304 -34.57 -26.94 26.43
CA PRO A 304 -33.95 -28.26 26.59
C PRO A 304 -34.99 -29.39 26.57
N VAL A 305 -34.72 -30.43 25.79
CA VAL A 305 -35.39 -31.73 25.92
C VAL A 305 -34.60 -32.58 26.93
N ILE A 306 -35.28 -32.96 28.01
CA ILE A 306 -34.78 -33.85 29.06
C ILE A 306 -34.66 -35.27 28.49
N ALA A 307 -33.44 -35.83 28.53
CA ALA A 307 -33.21 -37.26 28.36
C ALA A 307 -32.39 -37.79 29.56
N ARG A 308 -32.83 -38.95 30.05
CA ARG A 308 -32.45 -39.60 31.31
C ARG A 308 -30.97 -39.96 31.43
N ALA A 309 -30.52 -39.93 32.69
CA ALA A 309 -29.21 -40.33 33.18
C ALA A 309 -28.93 -41.84 33.06
N ALA A 310 -27.68 -42.16 32.72
CA ALA A 310 -27.00 -43.43 32.96
C ALA A 310 -25.54 -43.13 33.41
N PRO A 311 -24.89 -44.03 34.17
CA PRO A 311 -23.94 -43.67 35.23
C PRO A 311 -22.51 -43.36 34.76
N GLN A 312 -21.84 -42.47 35.51
CA GLN A 312 -20.45 -42.06 35.29
C GLN A 312 -19.45 -43.14 35.78
N PRO A 313 -18.33 -43.37 35.07
CA PRO A 313 -17.19 -44.10 35.60
C PRO A 313 -16.31 -43.21 36.51
N GLU A 314 -15.85 -43.79 37.62
CA GLU A 314 -15.06 -43.16 38.69
C GLU A 314 -13.72 -42.53 38.22
N PRO A 315 -13.26 -41.45 38.88
CA PRO A 315 -11.99 -40.80 38.58
C PRO A 315 -10.79 -41.57 39.16
N ARG A 316 -9.76 -41.81 38.34
CA ARG A 316 -8.46 -42.31 38.81
C ARG A 316 -7.64 -41.20 39.48
N PRO A 317 -6.85 -41.53 40.53
CA PRO A 317 -6.15 -40.54 41.36
C PRO A 317 -4.97 -39.88 40.66
N GLN A 318 -4.87 -38.55 40.82
CA GLN A 318 -3.76 -37.72 40.35
C GLN A 318 -2.53 -37.91 41.23
N THR A 319 -1.38 -38.19 40.62
CA THR A 319 -0.09 -38.24 41.29
C THR A 319 0.40 -36.82 41.61
N ARG A 320 0.77 -36.64 42.88
CA ARG A 320 1.36 -35.45 43.50
C ARG A 320 2.60 -34.95 42.75
N ALA A 321 2.59 -33.68 42.33
CA ALA A 321 3.78 -32.95 41.91
C ALA A 321 4.48 -32.31 43.13
N GLU A 322 5.80 -32.47 43.21
CA GLU A 322 6.68 -31.82 44.19
C GLU A 322 6.83 -30.31 43.92
N PRO A 323 7.14 -29.49 44.95
CA PRO A 323 7.22 -28.04 44.81
C PRO A 323 8.59 -27.61 44.27
N ARG A 324 8.61 -26.97 43.09
CA ARG A 324 9.80 -26.26 42.60
C ARG A 324 9.82 -24.83 43.14
N ALA A 325 11.01 -24.45 43.60
CA ALA A 325 11.36 -23.22 44.30
C ALA A 325 10.79 -21.92 43.71
N GLN A 326 10.38 -21.06 44.63
CA GLN A 326 9.95 -19.68 44.42
C GLN A 326 11.07 -18.84 43.79
N GLN A 327 10.77 -18.18 42.67
CA GLN A 327 11.55 -17.04 42.19
C GLN A 327 11.06 -15.76 42.91
N PRO A 328 11.98 -14.87 43.36
CA PRO A 328 11.62 -13.72 44.18
C PRO A 328 10.88 -12.63 43.42
N ALA A 329 10.11 -11.87 44.20
CA ALA A 329 9.16 -10.83 43.84
C ALA A 329 9.69 -9.75 42.90
N SER A 330 8.80 -9.30 42.01
CA SER A 330 8.88 -8.06 41.24
C SER A 330 9.16 -6.85 42.15
N PRO A 331 10.11 -5.96 41.82
CA PRO A 331 10.16 -4.67 42.48
C PRO A 331 9.17 -3.71 41.82
N GLY A 332 8.21 -3.27 42.64
CA GLY A 332 7.74 -1.89 42.77
C GLY A 332 7.36 -1.11 41.51
N THR A 333 6.08 -0.73 41.44
CA THR A 333 5.61 0.44 40.69
C THR A 333 6.39 1.67 41.13
N GLN A 334 7.48 2.00 40.43
CA GLN A 334 8.18 3.26 40.61
C GLN A 334 7.39 4.36 39.90
N THR A 335 6.88 5.30 40.69
CA THR A 335 6.36 6.58 40.18
C THR A 335 7.49 7.25 39.39
N ARG A 336 7.34 7.31 38.07
CA ARG A 336 8.34 7.83 37.14
C ARG A 336 8.69 9.28 37.50
N ALA A 337 9.92 9.53 37.94
CA ALA A 337 10.48 10.88 37.94
C ALA A 337 10.63 11.31 36.47
N MET A 338 9.95 12.38 36.08
CA MET A 338 9.94 12.86 34.70
C MET A 338 10.79 14.14 34.59
N GLY A 339 11.70 14.15 33.62
CA GLY A 339 12.71 15.20 33.44
C GLY A 339 14.07 14.71 32.92
N GLY A 340 14.22 13.41 32.64
CA GLY A 340 15.47 12.88 32.09
C GLY A 340 15.64 13.12 30.59
N PRO A 341 16.87 12.94 30.07
CA PRO A 341 17.22 13.27 28.69
C PRO A 341 16.58 12.31 27.68
N TRP A 342 16.10 11.14 28.12
CA TRP A 342 15.59 10.14 27.19
C TRP A 342 14.21 10.51 26.63
N LYS A 343 14.04 10.21 25.35
CA LYS A 343 12.82 10.46 24.59
C LYS A 343 12.40 9.20 23.83
N VAL A 344 11.12 9.13 23.50
CA VAL A 344 10.55 8.09 22.65
C VAL A 344 10.00 8.75 21.40
N GLN A 345 10.64 8.50 20.26
CA GLN A 345 10.12 8.91 18.96
C GLN A 345 8.89 8.08 18.62
N LEU A 346 7.76 8.76 18.45
CA LEU A 346 6.46 8.18 18.12
C LEU A 346 6.19 8.17 16.60
N GLY A 347 6.87 9.03 15.85
CA GLY A 347 6.76 9.10 14.40
C GLY A 347 7.58 10.24 13.81
N ALA A 348 7.66 10.28 12.48
CA ALA A 348 8.20 11.39 11.71
C ALA A 348 7.20 11.74 10.61
N PHE A 349 6.87 13.02 10.47
CA PHE A 349 5.75 13.46 9.65
C PHE A 349 6.21 14.59 8.73
N ALA A 350 5.88 14.50 7.44
CA ALA A 350 6.09 15.61 6.50
C ALA A 350 5.18 16.82 6.80
N VAL A 351 4.12 16.61 7.60
CA VAL A 351 3.13 17.64 7.97
C VAL A 351 2.95 17.65 9.48
N ASP A 352 3.21 18.80 10.10
CA ASP A 352 3.18 18.97 11.57
C ASP A 352 1.80 18.64 12.18
N GLY A 353 0.71 18.92 11.47
CA GLY A 353 -0.64 18.58 11.91
C GLY A 353 -0.87 17.07 12.12
N ASN A 354 -0.13 16.21 11.43
CA ASN A 354 -0.21 14.76 11.65
C ASN A 354 0.49 14.33 12.94
N ALA A 355 1.58 15.00 13.29
CA ALA A 355 2.26 14.82 14.57
C ALA A 355 1.34 15.20 15.73
N GLU A 356 0.64 16.34 15.61
CA GLU A 356 -0.28 16.81 16.66
C GLU A 356 -1.47 15.87 16.86
N ARG A 357 -2.08 15.36 15.78
CA ARG A 357 -3.15 14.37 15.87
C ARG A 357 -2.70 13.07 16.52
N LEU A 358 -1.48 12.60 16.20
CA LEU A 358 -0.93 11.41 16.84
C LEU A 358 -0.70 11.65 18.34
N TRP A 359 -0.14 12.80 18.70
CA TRP A 359 0.07 13.16 20.11
C TRP A 359 -1.26 13.22 20.88
N ALA A 360 -2.28 13.87 20.32
CA ALA A 360 -3.60 13.98 20.95
C ALA A 360 -4.24 12.62 21.24
N ARG A 361 -4.04 11.63 20.36
CA ARG A 361 -4.52 10.25 20.53
C ARG A 361 -3.75 9.46 21.59
N LEU A 362 -2.45 9.73 21.74
CA LEU A 362 -1.57 8.93 22.59
C LEU A 362 -1.35 9.52 23.99
N LYS A 363 -1.50 10.84 24.17
CA LYS A 363 -1.18 11.54 25.44
C LYS A 363 -1.94 11.04 26.67
N GLY A 364 -3.11 10.43 26.47
CA GLY A 364 -3.93 9.87 27.55
C GLY A 364 -3.56 8.45 27.97
N ARG A 365 -2.59 7.82 27.29
CA ARG A 365 -2.15 6.46 27.59
C ARG A 365 -1.24 6.45 28.82
N ALA A 366 -1.42 5.46 29.70
CA ALA A 366 -0.66 5.32 30.94
C ALA A 366 0.86 5.24 30.69
N GLU A 367 1.26 4.67 29.56
CA GLU A 367 2.64 4.53 29.10
C GLU A 367 3.34 5.87 28.85
N LEU A 368 2.58 6.92 28.55
CA LEU A 368 3.03 8.27 28.25
C LEU A 368 2.58 9.28 29.33
N ALA A 369 2.01 8.82 30.43
CA ALA A 369 1.55 9.70 31.52
C ALA A 369 2.71 10.58 32.00
N GLY A 370 2.53 11.90 31.88
CA GLY A 370 3.50 12.94 32.25
C GLY A 370 4.65 13.19 31.25
N ALA A 371 4.70 12.48 30.11
CA ALA A 371 5.67 12.75 29.07
C ALA A 371 5.35 14.08 28.35
N SER A 372 6.38 14.85 28.02
CA SER A 372 6.23 16.12 27.30
C SER A 372 6.24 15.89 25.78
N ARG A 373 5.42 16.66 25.05
CA ARG A 373 5.46 16.68 23.59
C ARG A 373 6.69 17.45 23.12
N VAL A 374 7.50 16.86 22.26
CA VAL A 374 8.60 17.54 21.59
C VAL A 374 8.47 17.32 20.08
N LEU A 375 8.47 18.41 19.33
CA LEU A 375 8.53 18.41 17.87
C LEU A 375 9.93 18.83 17.46
N GLU A 376 10.63 17.97 16.74
CA GLU A 376 12.00 18.22 16.31
C GLU A 376 12.09 18.19 14.78
N PRO A 377 12.37 19.32 14.12
CA PRO A 377 12.57 19.38 12.68
C PRO A 377 13.76 18.51 12.25
N SER A 378 13.58 17.70 11.21
CA SER A 378 14.61 16.81 10.68
C SER A 378 14.51 16.71 9.16
N GLY A 379 15.19 17.63 8.46
CA GLY A 379 15.10 17.74 7.00
C GLY A 379 13.70 18.15 6.55
N ARG A 380 13.05 17.35 5.70
CA ARG A 380 11.69 17.58 5.18
C ARG A 380 10.57 17.03 6.08
N VAL A 381 10.91 16.51 7.26
CA VAL A 381 9.94 15.91 8.19
C VAL A 381 10.16 16.40 9.62
N THR A 382 9.09 16.42 10.41
CA THR A 382 9.10 16.74 11.84
C THR A 382 8.95 15.47 12.65
N LYS A 383 9.90 15.20 13.53
CA LYS A 383 9.86 14.06 14.46
C LYS A 383 8.97 14.42 15.65
N LEU A 384 8.00 13.56 15.95
CA LEU A 384 7.22 13.60 17.17
C LEU A 384 7.91 12.75 18.23
N LEU A 385 8.31 13.38 19.33
CA LEU A 385 8.97 12.73 20.46
C LEU A 385 8.14 12.92 21.74
N ALA A 386 8.02 11.86 22.53
CA ALA A 386 7.62 11.94 23.93
C ALA A 386 8.89 12.08 24.77
N GLY A 387 9.07 13.20 25.46
CA GLY A 387 10.23 13.51 26.27
C GLY A 387 10.01 13.34 27.77
N GLY A 388 11.11 13.36 28.53
CA GLY A 388 11.09 13.40 29.99
C GLY A 388 11.35 12.07 30.67
N PHE A 389 11.85 11.03 29.98
CA PHE A 389 12.15 9.75 30.61
C PHE A 389 13.48 9.81 31.38
N ALA A 390 13.48 9.43 32.67
CA ALA A 390 14.67 9.45 33.54
C ALA A 390 15.82 8.59 32.99
N SER A 391 15.51 7.41 32.45
CA SER A 391 16.49 6.46 31.95
C SER A 391 16.12 5.87 30.58
N ARG A 392 17.11 5.27 29.90
CA ARG A 392 16.89 4.50 28.67
C ARG A 392 15.89 3.37 28.90
N SER A 393 15.98 2.70 30.05
CA SER A 393 15.07 1.62 30.44
C SER A 393 13.63 2.11 30.58
N ASP A 394 13.41 3.31 31.14
CA ASP A 394 12.06 3.87 31.26
C ASP A 394 11.45 4.19 29.90
N ALA A 395 12.24 4.80 29.01
CA ALA A 395 11.84 5.07 27.63
C ALA A 395 11.60 3.78 26.84
N GLN A 396 12.43 2.75 27.05
CA GLN A 396 12.27 1.44 26.41
C GLN A 396 11.02 0.71 26.91
N ASN A 397 10.74 0.76 28.21
CA ASN A 397 9.54 0.17 28.79
C ASN A 397 8.27 0.87 28.27
N ALA A 398 8.28 2.21 28.18
CA ALA A 398 7.21 2.96 27.54
C ALA A 398 7.02 2.55 26.07
N CYS A 399 8.11 2.47 25.32
CA CYS A 399 8.06 2.10 23.91
C CYS A 399 7.59 0.64 23.71
N ASN A 400 8.02 -0.31 24.53
CA ASN A 400 7.57 -1.69 24.47
C ASN A 400 6.06 -1.80 24.78
N ALA A 401 5.57 -1.03 25.74
CA ALA A 401 4.15 -0.99 26.07
C ALA A 401 3.31 -0.34 24.95
N LEU A 402 3.81 0.73 24.33
CA LEU A 402 3.20 1.31 23.13
C LEU A 402 3.13 0.31 21.97
N LYS A 403 4.19 -0.47 21.73
CA LYS A 403 4.23 -1.52 20.71
C LYS A 403 3.22 -2.64 20.96
N ARG A 404 3.03 -3.05 22.22
CA ARG A 404 1.96 -3.99 22.59
C ARG A 404 0.57 -3.45 22.27
N GLY A 405 0.38 -2.13 22.38
CA GLY A 405 -0.83 -1.42 21.99
C GLY A 405 -0.86 -0.96 20.51
N GLY A 406 -0.04 -1.57 19.65
CA GLY A 406 -0.01 -1.33 18.20
C GLY A 406 0.64 -0.01 17.75
N GLN A 407 1.33 0.70 18.64
CA GLN A 407 2.01 1.96 18.32
C GLN A 407 3.51 1.75 18.19
N ASP A 408 4.04 1.94 16.98
CA ASP A 408 5.48 1.92 16.73
C ASP A 408 6.18 3.11 17.39
N CYS A 409 7.41 2.86 17.82
CA CYS A 409 8.26 3.84 18.47
C CYS A 409 9.74 3.45 18.46
N LEU A 410 10.59 4.44 18.71
CA LEU A 410 12.04 4.33 18.79
C LEU A 410 12.56 5.11 20.01
N VAL A 411 13.44 4.52 20.80
CA VAL A 411 14.05 5.21 21.95
C VAL A 411 15.24 6.04 21.46
N THR A 412 15.28 7.31 21.84
CA THR A 412 16.37 8.25 21.55
C THR A 412 16.77 8.99 22.83
N ARG A 413 17.96 9.58 22.81
CA ARG A 413 18.42 10.51 23.83
C ARG A 413 18.24 11.95 23.35
#